data_AF-K3XPK7-F1
#
_entry.id   AF-K3XPK7-F1
#
_cell.length_a   1.000
_cell.length_b   1.000
_cell.length_c   1.000
_cell.angle_alpha   90.00
_cell.angle_beta   90.00
_cell.angle_gamma   90.00
#
_symmetry.space_group_name_H-M   'P 1'
#
loop_
_entity.id
_entity.type
_entity.pdbx_description
1 polymer ?
#
loop_
_entity_poly.entity_id
_entity_poly.type
_entity_poly.pdbx_seq_one_letter_code
_entity_poly.pdbx_strand_id
1 'polypeptide(L)'
;MAKGLLTGTGLMLALLLLVFSAVGVGTASAQAAGLKKGFYKKSCPQAEDIARKVVWGRVAGNGELAAKFLRMFFHDCFVRGCDASVLLDSPTNTVEKNAPPNLSLAGFDVIDEVKAELERACPGVVSCADIVALAARDSVSFQYKRNLWEVETGRRDGTVSSDQEALNDIPAPTSTFDVLLSNFSSKGLGLQDLVVLS
;
A
#
# COMPACT_ATOMS: atom_id res chain seq x y z
N MET A 1 -33.49 15.19 -57.04
CA MET A 1 -32.28 15.37 -56.22
C MET A 1 -32.72 15.79 -54.84
N ALA A 2 -32.63 14.90 -53.85
CA ALA A 2 -33.26 15.07 -52.54
C ALA A 2 -32.50 16.08 -51.67
N LYS A 3 -33.19 17.12 -51.19
CA LYS A 3 -32.76 17.95 -50.06
C LYS A 3 -33.67 17.60 -48.88
N GLY A 4 -33.19 16.75 -47.99
CA GLY A 4 -33.87 16.39 -46.75
C GLY A 4 -33.81 17.57 -45.78
N LEU A 5 -34.98 18.14 -45.48
CA LEU A 5 -35.18 19.16 -44.47
C LEU A 5 -35.23 18.46 -43.11
N LEU A 6 -34.25 18.70 -42.24
CA LEU A 6 -34.26 18.22 -40.86
C LEU A 6 -35.42 18.90 -40.11
N THR A 7 -36.41 18.12 -39.69
CA THR A 7 -37.55 18.57 -38.89
C THR A 7 -37.10 18.96 -37.47
N GLY A 8 -37.81 19.89 -36.82
CA GLY A 8 -37.42 20.49 -35.54
C GLY A 8 -37.15 19.51 -34.38
N THR A 9 -37.67 18.28 -34.46
CA THR A 9 -37.36 17.18 -33.53
C THR A 9 -35.94 16.64 -33.70
N GLY A 10 -35.41 16.63 -34.94
CA GLY A 10 -34.03 16.28 -35.24
C GLY A 10 -33.02 17.30 -34.73
N LEU A 11 -33.40 18.58 -34.67
CA LEU A 11 -32.58 19.64 -34.09
C LEU A 11 -32.47 19.49 -32.56
N MET A 12 -33.55 19.14 -31.87
CA MET A 12 -33.51 18.91 -30.42
C MET A 12 -32.71 17.66 -30.03
N LEU A 13 -32.81 16.55 -30.79
CA LEU A 13 -31.96 15.38 -30.54
C LEU A 13 -30.47 15.67 -30.78
N ALA A 14 -30.15 16.46 -31.81
CA ALA A 14 -28.78 16.88 -32.09
C ALA A 14 -28.20 17.78 -30.97
N LEU A 15 -29.02 18.68 -30.42
CA LEU A 15 -28.63 19.51 -29.26
C LEU A 15 -28.43 18.67 -27.99
N LEU A 16 -29.28 17.66 -27.72
CA LEU A 16 -29.10 16.76 -26.57
C LEU A 16 -27.83 15.91 -26.66
N LEU A 17 -27.46 15.46 -27.86
CA LEU A 17 -26.20 14.73 -28.12
C LEU A 17 -24.96 15.63 -27.99
N LEU A 18 -25.07 16.91 -28.39
CA LEU A 18 -24.00 17.90 -28.20
C LEU A 18 -23.78 18.25 -26.72
N VAL A 19 -24.83 18.29 -25.90
CA VAL A 19 -24.71 18.54 -24.45
C VAL A 19 -24.13 17.32 -23.72
N PHE A 20 -24.44 16.10 -24.16
CA PHE A 20 -23.82 14.87 -23.61
C PHE A 20 -22.33 14.73 -23.95
N SER A 21 -21.86 15.42 -24.99
CA SER A 21 -20.44 15.44 -25.38
C SER A 21 -19.61 16.44 -24.56
N ALA A 22 -20.25 17.29 -23.74
CA ALA A 22 -19.61 18.33 -22.94
C ALA A 22 -19.43 17.96 -21.46
N VAL A 23 -19.88 16.78 -21.03
CA VAL A 23 -19.41 16.20 -19.76
C VAL A 23 -18.05 15.58 -20.04
N GLY A 24 -17.04 16.45 -20.10
CA GLY A 24 -15.64 16.03 -20.04
C GLY A 24 -15.47 15.23 -18.76
N VAL A 25 -15.43 13.90 -18.89
CA VAL A 25 -14.82 13.04 -17.88
C VAL A 25 -13.39 13.55 -17.79
N GLY A 26 -13.13 14.32 -16.74
CA GLY A 26 -11.78 14.59 -16.30
C GLY A 26 -11.18 13.25 -15.95
N THR A 27 -10.61 12.58 -16.95
CA THR A 27 -9.54 11.63 -16.72
C THR A 27 -8.43 12.50 -16.16
N ALA A 28 -8.46 12.69 -14.83
CA ALA A 28 -7.23 12.90 -14.11
C ALA A 28 -6.40 11.70 -14.52
N SER A 29 -5.52 11.90 -15.50
CA SER A 29 -4.35 11.09 -15.66
C SER A 29 -3.74 11.12 -14.27
N ALA A 30 -3.98 10.06 -13.51
CA ALA A 30 -3.12 9.72 -12.42
C ALA A 30 -1.79 9.40 -13.09
N GLN A 31 -1.05 10.46 -13.46
CA GLN A 31 0.38 10.42 -13.45
C GLN A 31 0.68 9.67 -12.16
N ALA A 32 1.34 8.52 -12.26
CA ALA A 32 1.92 7.88 -11.10
C ALA A 32 2.89 8.93 -10.55
N ALA A 33 2.36 9.82 -9.70
CA ALA A 33 3.16 10.69 -8.89
C ALA A 33 3.94 9.68 -8.07
N GLY A 34 5.21 9.50 -8.45
CA GLY A 34 6.09 8.55 -7.78
C GLY A 34 6.06 8.79 -6.28
N LEU A 35 6.63 7.83 -5.54
CA LEU A 35 6.72 7.96 -4.10
C LEU A 35 7.40 9.29 -3.75
N LYS A 36 6.86 9.98 -2.76
CA LYS A 36 7.46 11.22 -2.26
C LYS A 36 7.10 11.44 -0.80
N LYS A 37 7.98 12.17 -0.12
CA LYS A 37 7.73 12.64 1.24
C LYS A 37 6.54 13.60 1.25
N GLY A 38 5.59 13.35 2.16
CA GLY A 38 4.39 14.17 2.28
C GLY A 38 3.44 14.07 1.08
N PHE A 39 3.31 12.88 0.46
CA PHE A 39 2.38 12.64 -0.64
C PHE A 39 0.94 13.11 -0.31
N TYR A 40 0.49 12.84 0.92
CA TYR A 40 -0.85 13.16 1.41
C TYR A 40 -1.03 14.59 1.94
N LYS A 41 0.00 15.47 1.89
CA LYS A 41 -0.06 16.83 2.48
C LYS A 41 -1.25 17.69 2.01
N LYS A 42 -1.79 17.43 0.82
CA LYS A 42 -2.96 18.14 0.27
C LYS A 42 -4.26 17.36 0.43
N SER A 43 -4.24 16.05 0.19
CA SER A 43 -5.45 15.21 0.14
C SER A 43 -5.87 14.66 1.51
N CYS A 44 -4.92 14.40 2.41
CA CYS A 44 -5.17 14.01 3.79
C CYS A 44 -4.02 14.48 4.69
N PRO A 45 -4.00 15.78 5.09
CA PRO A 45 -2.87 16.36 5.84
C PRO A 45 -2.58 15.67 7.18
N GLN A 46 -3.59 15.04 7.76
CA GLN A 46 -3.57 14.33 9.04
C GLN A 46 -3.17 12.85 8.94
N ALA A 47 -2.89 12.32 7.73
CA ALA A 47 -2.70 10.89 7.51
C ALA A 47 -1.58 10.27 8.36
N GLU A 48 -0.37 10.84 8.31
CA GLU A 48 0.76 10.33 9.09
C GLU A 48 0.55 10.49 10.61
N ASP A 49 -0.13 11.54 11.04
CA ASP A 49 -0.39 11.77 12.47
C ASP A 49 -1.42 10.77 13.02
N ILE A 50 -2.46 10.44 12.25
CA ILE A 50 -3.45 9.41 12.60
C ILE A 50 -2.77 8.04 12.70
N ALA A 51 -2.02 7.65 11.67
CA ALA A 51 -1.30 6.38 11.65
C ALA A 51 -0.36 6.25 12.86
N ARG A 52 0.47 7.28 13.10
CA ARG A 52 1.38 7.32 14.24
C ARG A 52 0.65 7.21 15.57
N LYS A 53 -0.46 7.94 15.75
CA LYS A 53 -1.22 7.93 17.01
C LYS A 53 -1.73 6.53 17.34
N VAL A 54 -2.33 5.84 16.38
CA VAL A 54 -2.86 4.48 16.58
C VAL A 54 -1.71 3.50 16.84
N VAL A 55 -0.68 3.49 15.98
CA VAL A 55 0.46 2.58 16.10
C VAL A 55 1.19 2.78 17.42
N TRP A 56 1.47 4.02 17.84
CA TRP A 56 2.12 4.30 19.12
C TRP A 56 1.26 3.88 20.31
N GLY A 57 -0.06 4.06 20.23
CA GLY A 57 -0.98 3.59 21.26
C GLY A 57 -0.92 2.07 21.45
N ARG A 58 -0.84 1.31 20.35
CA ARG A 58 -0.77 -0.15 20.37
C ARG A 58 0.61 -0.66 20.80
N VAL A 59 1.69 -0.07 20.28
CA VAL A 59 3.07 -0.43 20.67
C VAL A 59 3.34 -0.12 22.15
N ALA A 60 2.74 0.92 22.71
CA ALA A 60 2.84 1.21 24.14
C ALA A 60 2.28 0.09 25.03
N GLY A 61 1.23 -0.61 24.57
CA GLY A 61 0.64 -1.76 25.27
C GLY A 61 1.31 -3.10 24.94
N ASN A 62 1.99 -3.21 23.80
CA ASN A 62 2.69 -4.42 23.37
C ASN A 62 3.95 -4.08 22.57
N GLY A 63 5.12 -4.16 23.23
CA GLY A 63 6.41 -3.84 22.62
C GLY A 63 6.82 -4.78 21.46
N GLU A 64 6.29 -6.01 21.40
CA GLU A 64 6.58 -6.95 20.30
C GLU A 64 6.06 -6.45 18.95
N LEU A 65 5.06 -5.57 18.95
CA LEU A 65 4.49 -5.01 17.74
C LEU A 65 5.52 -4.25 16.89
N ALA A 66 6.57 -3.68 17.51
CA ALA A 66 7.62 -3.01 16.77
C ALA A 66 8.35 -3.94 15.80
N ALA A 67 8.76 -5.12 16.28
CA ALA A 67 9.38 -6.13 15.41
C ALA A 67 8.38 -6.67 14.38
N LYS A 68 7.11 -6.85 14.78
CA LYS A 68 6.06 -7.41 13.92
C LYS A 68 5.73 -6.51 12.74
N PHE A 69 5.59 -5.19 12.93
CA PHE A 69 5.31 -4.25 11.83
C PHE A 69 6.50 -4.10 10.88
N LEU A 70 7.72 -4.04 11.42
CA LEU A 70 8.91 -3.98 10.59
C LEU A 70 9.01 -5.24 9.69
N ARG A 71 8.76 -6.41 10.28
CA ARG A 71 8.71 -7.67 9.54
C ARG A 71 7.58 -7.70 8.52
N MET A 72 6.36 -7.26 8.87
CA MET A 72 5.24 -7.19 7.92
C MET A 72 5.60 -6.34 6.70
N PHE A 73 6.23 -5.17 6.90
CA PHE A 73 6.67 -4.33 5.79
C PHE A 73 7.75 -5.00 4.93
N PHE A 74 8.71 -5.69 5.53
CA PHE A 74 9.67 -6.51 4.79
C PHE A 74 8.97 -7.58 3.94
N HIS A 75 8.04 -8.33 4.52
CA HIS A 75 7.33 -9.42 3.85
C HIS A 75 6.45 -8.91 2.69
N ASP A 76 5.76 -7.78 2.89
CA ASP A 76 5.02 -7.09 1.82
C ASP A 76 5.95 -6.70 0.67
N CYS A 77 7.03 -5.98 0.97
CA CYS A 77 7.93 -5.49 -0.07
C CYS A 77 8.69 -6.60 -0.82
N PHE A 78 8.96 -7.73 -0.18
CA PHE A 78 9.68 -8.84 -0.81
C PHE A 78 8.81 -9.65 -1.77
N VAL A 79 7.48 -9.60 -1.65
CA VAL A 79 6.55 -10.34 -2.52
C VAL A 79 5.86 -9.34 -3.43
N ARG A 80 6.12 -9.38 -4.75
CA ARG A 80 5.55 -8.46 -5.76
C ARG A 80 5.79 -6.95 -5.57
N GLY A 81 6.44 -6.54 -4.48
CA GLY A 81 6.70 -5.15 -4.14
C GLY A 81 5.77 -4.65 -3.03
N CYS A 82 6.03 -3.46 -2.50
CA CYS A 82 5.27 -2.94 -1.36
C CYS A 82 3.86 -2.47 -1.79
N ASP A 83 2.91 -3.39 -1.90
CA ASP A 83 1.57 -3.14 -2.42
C ASP A 83 0.45 -3.62 -1.48
N ALA A 84 0.76 -3.95 -0.22
CA ALA A 84 -0.21 -4.49 0.75
C ALA A 84 -0.88 -5.81 0.33
N SER A 85 -0.35 -6.54 -0.65
CA SER A 85 -0.83 -7.87 -1.02
C SER A 85 -0.80 -8.85 0.16
N VAL A 86 0.16 -8.71 1.09
CA VAL A 86 0.25 -9.51 2.33
C VAL A 86 -0.98 -9.37 3.24
N LEU A 87 -1.76 -8.29 3.10
CA LEU A 87 -2.94 -8.04 3.93
C LEU A 87 -4.20 -8.77 3.41
N LEU A 88 -4.19 -9.20 2.16
CA LEU A 88 -5.36 -9.78 1.50
C LEU A 88 -5.78 -11.11 2.14
N ASP A 89 -7.09 -11.33 2.20
CA ASP A 89 -7.71 -12.60 2.60
C ASP A 89 -8.37 -13.25 1.38
N SER A 90 -8.43 -14.59 1.37
CA SER A 90 -9.10 -15.35 0.31
C SER A 90 -9.90 -16.53 0.87
N PRO A 91 -11.10 -16.82 0.31
CA PRO A 91 -11.86 -18.02 0.66
C PRO A 91 -11.14 -19.34 0.36
N THR A 92 -10.23 -19.35 -0.62
CA THR A 92 -9.47 -20.56 -1.02
C THR A 92 -8.21 -20.77 -0.19
N ASN A 93 -7.88 -19.83 0.71
CA ASN A 93 -6.66 -19.80 1.53
C ASN A 93 -5.32 -19.75 0.75
N THR A 94 -5.34 -19.55 -0.56
CA THR A 94 -4.15 -19.43 -1.42
C THR A 94 -3.65 -17.98 -1.47
N VAL A 95 -3.30 -17.42 -0.31
CA VAL A 95 -2.82 -16.02 -0.15
C VAL A 95 -1.60 -16.00 0.74
N GLU A 96 -0.79 -14.95 0.62
CA GLU A 96 0.47 -14.78 1.34
C GLU A 96 0.31 -14.96 2.85
N LYS A 97 -0.77 -14.45 3.45
CA LYS A 97 -1.02 -14.55 4.90
C LYS A 97 -0.97 -16.00 5.42
N ASN A 98 -1.30 -16.98 4.58
CA ASN A 98 -1.30 -18.40 4.90
C ASN A 98 -0.01 -19.14 4.48
N ALA A 99 0.91 -18.46 3.81
CA ALA A 99 2.19 -19.04 3.44
C ALA A 99 3.00 -19.35 4.71
N PRO A 100 3.75 -20.48 4.76
CA PRO A 100 4.63 -20.82 5.88
C PRO A 100 5.51 -19.67 6.44
N PRO A 101 6.17 -18.82 5.62
CA PRO A 101 6.94 -17.68 6.16
C PRO A 101 6.09 -16.64 6.90
N ASN A 102 4.79 -16.57 6.61
CA ASN A 102 3.88 -15.52 7.07
C ASN A 102 2.99 -15.93 8.24
N LEU A 103 2.94 -17.22 8.61
CA LEU A 103 2.15 -17.73 9.74
C LEU A 103 2.53 -17.12 11.11
N SER A 104 3.68 -16.44 11.17
CA SER A 104 4.17 -15.74 12.37
C SER A 104 4.09 -14.21 12.26
N LEU A 105 3.53 -13.67 11.16
CA LEU A 105 3.17 -12.26 11.07
C LEU A 105 1.98 -11.96 11.99
N ALA A 106 1.93 -10.74 12.52
CA ALA A 106 0.89 -10.27 13.41
C ALA A 106 0.78 -8.74 13.36
N GLY A 107 -0.29 -8.18 13.92
CA GLY A 107 -0.59 -6.75 13.88
C GLY A 107 -1.51 -6.33 12.74
N PHE A 108 -2.09 -7.28 12.00
CA PHE A 108 -3.07 -7.01 10.94
C PHE A 108 -4.28 -6.21 11.46
N ASP A 109 -4.75 -6.54 12.66
CA ASP A 109 -5.83 -5.85 13.37
C ASP A 109 -5.54 -4.36 13.63
N VAL A 110 -4.28 -4.03 13.91
CA VAL A 110 -3.85 -2.65 14.09
C VAL A 110 -3.78 -1.90 12.76
N ILE A 111 -3.38 -2.58 11.67
CA ILE A 111 -3.42 -2.00 10.32
C ILE A 111 -4.87 -1.67 9.94
N ASP A 112 -5.81 -2.57 10.23
CA ASP A 112 -7.24 -2.35 10.02
C ASP A 112 -7.77 -1.17 10.86
N GLU A 113 -7.33 -1.05 12.11
CA GLU A 113 -7.69 0.10 12.95
C GLU A 113 -7.17 1.42 12.38
N VAL A 114 -5.89 1.47 11.95
CA VAL A 114 -5.32 2.66 11.29
C VAL A 114 -6.13 2.98 10.04
N LYS A 115 -6.45 1.98 9.22
CA LYS A 115 -7.25 2.15 8.00
C LYS A 115 -8.63 2.70 8.32
N ALA A 116 -9.32 2.17 9.33
CA ALA A 116 -10.64 2.64 9.73
C ALA A 116 -10.63 4.10 10.20
N GLU A 117 -9.63 4.52 10.97
CA GLU A 117 -9.48 5.91 11.40
C GLU A 117 -9.17 6.84 10.22
N LEU A 118 -8.34 6.40 9.28
CA LEU A 118 -8.03 7.15 8.07
C LEU A 118 -9.23 7.26 7.12
N GLU A 119 -10.00 6.20 6.93
CA GLU A 119 -11.21 6.23 6.10
C GLU A 119 -12.28 7.14 6.70
N ARG A 120 -12.34 7.27 8.04
CA ARG A 120 -13.23 8.25 8.68
C ARG A 120 -12.79 9.69 8.45
N ALA A 121 -11.48 9.93 8.39
CA ALA A 121 -10.90 11.27 8.24
C ALA A 121 -10.79 11.74 6.77
N CYS A 122 -10.48 10.82 5.86
CA CYS A 122 -10.23 11.07 4.44
C CYS A 122 -10.55 9.82 3.59
N PRO A 123 -11.84 9.57 3.30
CA PRO A 123 -12.30 8.36 2.61
C PRO A 123 -11.61 8.12 1.27
N GLY A 124 -11.10 6.90 1.06
CA GLY A 124 -10.52 6.44 -0.20
C GLY A 124 -9.21 7.12 -0.59
N VAL A 125 -8.54 7.82 0.33
CA VAL A 125 -7.33 8.59 0.03
C VAL A 125 -6.05 7.80 0.29
N VAL A 126 -5.90 7.21 1.47
CA VAL A 126 -4.64 6.61 1.93
C VAL A 126 -4.65 5.10 1.68
N SER A 127 -3.63 4.60 0.97
CA SER A 127 -3.49 3.18 0.65
C SER A 127 -3.09 2.35 1.87
N CYS A 128 -3.50 1.09 1.88
CA CYS A 128 -3.05 0.12 2.88
C CYS A 128 -1.52 -0.11 2.80
N ALA A 129 -0.95 -0.10 1.59
CA ALA A 129 0.49 -0.22 1.38
C ALA A 129 1.29 0.89 2.10
N ASP A 130 0.80 2.13 2.06
CA ASP A 130 1.44 3.21 2.82
C ASP A 130 1.19 3.11 4.32
N ILE A 131 0.06 2.55 4.76
CA ILE A 131 -0.18 2.28 6.19
C ILE A 131 0.84 1.28 6.73
N VAL A 132 1.14 0.20 6.00
CA VAL A 132 2.16 -0.79 6.40
C VAL A 132 3.54 -0.12 6.50
N ALA A 133 3.91 0.71 5.52
CA ALA A 133 5.18 1.44 5.53
C ALA A 133 5.28 2.44 6.71
N LEU A 134 4.19 3.17 6.99
CA LEU A 134 4.11 4.09 8.12
C LEU A 134 4.16 3.35 9.46
N ALA A 135 3.45 2.22 9.60
CA ALA A 135 3.45 1.41 10.80
C ALA A 135 4.85 0.85 11.13
N ALA A 136 5.61 0.42 10.13
CA ALA A 136 7.00 0.04 10.31
C ALA A 136 7.85 1.20 10.87
N ARG A 137 7.75 2.40 10.27
CA ARG A 137 8.47 3.59 10.77
C ARG A 137 8.05 3.97 12.18
N ASP A 138 6.75 4.11 12.39
CA ASP A 138 6.18 4.62 13.64
C ASP A 138 6.49 3.69 14.80
N SER A 139 6.45 2.38 14.58
CA SER A 139 6.71 1.40 15.63
C SER A 139 8.19 1.35 16.05
N VAL A 140 9.14 1.42 15.10
CA VAL A 140 10.58 1.54 15.40
C VAL A 140 10.89 2.88 16.07
N SER A 141 10.19 3.95 15.65
CA SER A 141 10.33 5.31 16.17
C SER A 141 9.78 5.50 17.58
N PHE A 142 8.86 4.63 18.03
CA PHE A 142 8.14 4.78 19.30
C PHE A 142 9.07 4.89 20.52
N GLN A 143 10.15 4.10 20.57
CA GLN A 143 11.10 4.13 21.69
C GLN A 143 11.91 5.44 21.75
N TYR A 144 12.11 6.10 20.60
CA TYR A 144 12.87 7.34 20.49
C TYR A 144 12.01 8.60 20.61
N LYS A 145 10.67 8.45 20.68
CA LYS A 145 9.70 9.54 20.78
C LYS A 145 9.85 10.61 19.68
N ARG A 146 10.32 10.20 18.49
CA ARG A 146 10.45 11.06 17.30
C ARG A 146 10.46 10.19 16.05
N ASN A 147 10.03 10.74 14.91
CA ASN A 147 10.17 10.06 13.62
C ASN A 147 11.67 9.89 13.28
N LEU A 148 12.11 8.65 13.08
CA LEU A 148 13.51 8.36 12.77
C LEU A 148 13.88 8.60 11.30
N TRP A 149 12.93 8.41 10.39
CA TRP A 149 13.07 8.75 8.98
C TRP A 149 11.74 9.25 8.41
N GLU A 150 11.82 9.94 7.28
CA GLU A 150 10.67 10.34 6.49
C GLU A 150 10.29 9.22 5.53
N VAL A 151 9.04 8.75 5.61
CA VAL A 151 8.53 7.70 4.72
C VAL A 151 8.06 8.35 3.42
N GLU A 152 8.59 7.88 2.29
CA GLU A 152 8.00 8.22 0.99
C GLU A 152 6.68 7.47 0.84
N THR A 153 5.61 8.21 0.58
CA THR A 153 4.25 7.69 0.42
C THR A 153 3.76 7.92 -1.00
N GLY A 154 2.64 7.29 -1.36
CA GLY A 154 2.08 7.25 -2.71
C GLY A 154 1.94 5.84 -3.28
N ARG A 155 2.18 4.79 -2.48
CA ARG A 155 1.96 3.40 -2.91
C ARG A 155 0.49 3.16 -3.21
N ARG A 156 0.20 2.14 -4.03
CA ARG A 156 -1.16 1.70 -4.35
C ARG A 156 -1.33 0.26 -3.91
N ASP A 157 -2.55 -0.09 -3.54
CA ASP A 157 -2.88 -1.42 -3.07
C ASP A 157 -2.97 -2.40 -4.23
N GLY A 158 -2.26 -3.52 -4.11
CA GLY A 158 -2.33 -4.67 -5.00
C GLY A 158 -3.63 -5.44 -4.80
N THR A 159 -4.01 -6.19 -5.82
CA THR A 159 -5.24 -7.02 -5.83
C THR A 159 -4.95 -8.51 -5.98
N VAL A 160 -3.67 -8.88 -5.96
CA VAL A 160 -3.19 -10.25 -6.14
C VAL A 160 -2.30 -10.57 -4.96
N SER A 161 -2.58 -11.70 -4.30
CA SER A 161 -1.73 -12.27 -3.26
C SER A 161 -1.57 -13.76 -3.55
N SER A 162 -0.38 -14.30 -3.28
CA SER A 162 0.00 -15.67 -3.61
C SER A 162 0.90 -16.27 -2.55
N ASP A 163 0.45 -17.36 -1.93
CA ASP A 163 1.23 -18.12 -0.96
C ASP A 163 2.51 -18.70 -1.57
N GLN A 164 2.45 -19.13 -2.83
CA GLN A 164 3.60 -19.65 -3.57
C GLN A 164 4.65 -18.57 -3.85
N GLU A 165 4.22 -17.34 -4.13
CA GLU A 165 5.16 -16.22 -4.32
C GLU A 165 5.84 -15.88 -2.99
N ALA A 166 5.09 -15.83 -1.87
CA ALA A 166 5.69 -15.69 -0.55
C ALA A 166 6.70 -16.80 -0.22
N LEU A 167 6.38 -18.06 -0.54
CA LEU A 167 7.27 -19.19 -0.32
C LEU A 167 8.58 -19.10 -1.12
N ASN A 168 8.51 -18.57 -2.34
CA ASN A 168 9.65 -18.50 -3.24
C ASN A 168 10.54 -17.28 -2.93
N ASP A 169 9.93 -16.15 -2.61
CA ASP A 169 10.63 -14.86 -2.56
C ASP A 169 11.15 -14.54 -1.17
N ILE A 170 10.45 -14.97 -0.11
CA ILE A 170 10.88 -14.70 1.28
C ILE A 170 11.98 -15.69 1.67
N PRO A 171 13.20 -15.22 1.99
CA PRO A 171 14.29 -16.10 2.40
C PRO A 171 13.95 -16.88 3.67
N ALA A 172 14.33 -18.15 3.71
CA ALA A 172 14.19 -18.99 4.89
C ALA A 172 15.28 -18.65 5.93
N PRO A 173 15.03 -18.86 7.23
CA PRO A 173 16.04 -18.67 8.28
C PRO A 173 17.24 -19.62 8.14
N THR A 174 17.10 -20.70 7.36
CA THR A 174 18.15 -21.67 7.04
C THR A 174 18.85 -21.40 5.70
N SER A 175 18.52 -20.31 5.00
CA SER A 175 19.16 -19.94 3.74
C SER A 175 20.64 -19.67 3.92
N THR A 176 21.46 -20.12 2.97
CA THR A 176 22.90 -19.80 2.94
C THR A 176 23.12 -18.34 2.54
N PHE A 177 24.31 -17.81 2.83
CA PHE A 177 24.68 -16.44 2.48
C PHE A 177 24.49 -16.13 0.99
N ASP A 178 24.91 -17.03 0.09
CA ASP A 178 24.79 -16.82 -1.35
C ASP A 178 23.32 -16.75 -1.81
N VAL A 179 22.44 -17.54 -1.18
CA VAL A 179 21.00 -17.50 -1.44
C VAL A 179 20.40 -16.18 -0.94
N LEU A 180 20.79 -15.72 0.26
CA LEU A 180 20.35 -14.43 0.79
C LEU A 180 20.77 -13.27 -0.11
N LEU A 181 22.04 -13.25 -0.53
CA LEU A 181 22.56 -12.20 -1.41
C LEU A 181 21.85 -12.20 -2.77
N SER A 182 21.58 -13.38 -3.34
CA SER A 182 20.82 -13.50 -4.59
C SER A 182 19.39 -12.98 -4.45
N ASN A 183 18.70 -13.34 -3.37
CA ASN A 183 17.32 -12.90 -3.12
C ASN A 183 17.25 -11.38 -2.96
N PHE A 184 18.13 -10.78 -2.15
CA PHE A 184 18.20 -9.33 -1.98
C PHE A 184 18.55 -8.63 -3.30
N SER A 185 19.52 -9.15 -4.05
CA SER A 185 19.91 -8.59 -5.36
C SER A 185 18.75 -8.61 -6.36
N SER A 186 17.88 -9.63 -6.31
CA SER A 186 16.67 -9.69 -7.15
C SER A 186 15.67 -8.56 -6.85
N LYS A 187 15.74 -7.98 -5.66
CA LYS A 187 14.92 -6.83 -5.21
C LYS A 187 15.67 -5.50 -5.36
N GLY A 188 16.82 -5.48 -6.02
CA GLY A 188 17.66 -4.29 -6.19
C GLY A 188 18.43 -3.88 -4.93
N LEU A 189 18.55 -4.78 -3.95
CA LEU A 189 19.24 -4.55 -2.68
C LEU A 189 20.61 -5.23 -2.69
N GLY A 190 21.67 -4.50 -2.35
CA GLY A 190 23.04 -5.00 -2.38
C GLY A 190 23.47 -5.71 -1.08
N LEU A 191 24.75 -6.10 -1.03
CA LEU A 191 25.35 -6.72 0.16
C LEU A 191 25.20 -5.83 1.41
N GLN A 192 25.42 -4.52 1.26
CA GLN A 192 25.27 -3.59 2.37
C GLN A 192 23.84 -3.59 2.93
N ASP A 193 22.84 -3.62 2.06
CA ASP A 193 21.43 -3.66 2.45
C ASP A 193 21.09 -4.98 3.14
N LEU A 194 21.57 -6.11 2.61
CA LEU A 194 21.43 -7.42 3.27
C LEU A 194 21.97 -7.37 4.70
N VAL A 195 23.19 -6.84 4.90
CA VAL A 195 23.82 -6.80 6.22
C VAL A 195 23.08 -5.86 7.18
N VAL A 196 22.60 -4.70 6.71
CA VAL A 196 21.92 -3.71 7.56
C VAL A 196 20.48 -4.11 7.90
N LEU A 197 19.82 -4.89 7.04
CA LEU A 197 18.43 -5.34 7.22
C LEU A 197 18.31 -6.74 7.87
N SER A 198 19.43 -7.40 8.19
CA SER A 198 19.48 -8.69 8.89
C SER A 198 19.32 -8.57 10.40
#